data_AF-A0A8J3VMB1-F1
#
_entry.id   AF-A0A8J3VMB1-F1
#
_cell.length_a   1.000
_cell.length_b   1.000
_cell.length_c   1.000
_cell.angle_alpha   90.00
_cell.angle_beta   90.00
_cell.angle_gamma   90.00
#
_symmetry.space_group_name_H-M   'P 1'
#
loop_
_entity.id
_entity.type
_entity.pdbx_description
1 polymer ?
#
loop_
_entity_poly.entity_id
_entity_poly.type
_entity_poly.pdbx_seq_one_letter_code
_entity_poly.pdbx_strand_id
1 'polypeptide(L)'
;MANPVPATPTAVTVTTVRETGPALQVAVSWRVGSGNGHTVTAHRVSIRTDRGYATSWQTGAGGDGGSTEIPCGGRVCDGMRVDAEVRAVSSAGESNTGRGNLAYSAPYLVRRELRSDQGASTSAKAQENARNALPGLRNSILASGVSCTGWDERIISVYSTPDGSYYVFAGIVTGTCKY
;
A
#
# COMPACT_ATOMS: atom_id res chain seq x y z
N MET A 1 0.75 29.75 -38.45
CA MET A 1 -0.13 29.13 -37.44
C MET A 1 0.65 27.99 -36.81
N ALA A 2 0.75 27.93 -35.48
CA ALA A 2 1.43 26.80 -34.83
C ALA A 2 0.63 25.52 -35.09
N ASN A 3 1.29 24.49 -35.61
CA ASN A 3 0.66 23.18 -35.83
C ASN A 3 0.31 22.60 -34.46
N PRO A 4 -0.97 22.31 -34.13
CA PRO A 4 -1.32 21.90 -32.79
C PRO A 4 -0.81 20.48 -32.51
N VAL A 5 0.06 20.36 -31.51
CA VAL A 5 0.47 19.10 -30.91
C VAL A 5 -0.72 18.41 -30.24
N PRO A 6 -0.64 17.10 -29.90
CA PRO A 6 -1.71 16.40 -29.19
C PRO A 6 -2.07 17.07 -27.87
N ALA A 7 -3.30 16.85 -27.42
CA ALA A 7 -3.74 17.28 -26.10
C ALA A 7 -2.97 16.54 -25.00
N THR A 8 -2.74 17.23 -23.89
CA THR A 8 -2.10 16.68 -22.69
C THR A 8 -2.90 15.47 -22.17
N PRO A 9 -2.26 14.32 -21.90
CA PRO A 9 -2.89 13.23 -21.16
C PRO A 9 -3.43 13.71 -19.81
N THR A 10 -4.63 13.27 -19.45
CA THR A 10 -5.31 13.70 -18.21
C THR A 10 -5.57 12.52 -17.28
N ALA A 11 -5.98 12.80 -16.05
CA ALA A 11 -6.28 11.77 -15.03
C ALA A 11 -5.14 10.74 -14.88
N VAL A 12 -3.89 11.22 -14.90
CA VAL A 12 -2.73 10.36 -14.69
C VAL A 12 -2.75 9.90 -13.24
N THR A 13 -2.86 8.59 -13.04
CA THR A 13 -2.83 7.98 -11.71
C THR A 13 -1.67 7.01 -11.62
N VAL A 14 -1.07 6.94 -10.43
CA VAL A 14 -0.03 5.99 -10.08
C VAL A 14 -0.55 5.14 -8.93
N THR A 15 -0.53 3.83 -9.09
CA THR A 15 -0.97 2.89 -8.06
C THR A 15 0.08 1.83 -7.82
N THR A 16 0.11 1.29 -6.61
CA THR A 16 0.94 0.13 -6.30
C THR A 16 0.20 -1.15 -6.60
N VAL A 17 0.86 -2.05 -7.32
CA VAL A 17 0.35 -3.38 -7.57
C VAL A 17 0.80 -4.32 -6.46
N ARG A 18 2.11 -4.33 -6.16
CA ARG A 18 2.73 -5.16 -5.12
C ARG A 18 4.12 -4.65 -4.77
N GLU A 19 4.57 -4.94 -3.55
CA GLU A 19 5.98 -4.87 -3.16
C GLU A 19 6.60 -6.27 -3.31
N THR A 20 7.73 -6.38 -3.99
CA THR A 20 8.46 -7.61 -4.25
C THR A 20 9.86 -7.50 -3.68
N GLY A 21 9.98 -7.59 -2.35
CA GLY A 21 11.28 -7.53 -1.67
C GLY A 21 11.98 -6.19 -1.90
N PRO A 22 13.05 -6.12 -2.74
CA PRO A 22 13.78 -4.88 -2.99
C PRO A 22 13.12 -3.94 -4.02
N ALA A 23 11.96 -4.26 -4.59
CA ALA A 23 11.31 -3.46 -5.63
C ALA A 23 9.82 -3.23 -5.38
N LEU A 24 9.32 -2.12 -5.90
CA LEU A 24 7.90 -1.79 -5.94
C LEU A 24 7.39 -1.92 -7.37
N GLN A 25 6.39 -2.76 -7.59
CA GLN A 25 5.65 -2.77 -8.85
C GLN A 25 4.61 -1.67 -8.84
N VAL A 26 4.78 -0.71 -9.74
CA VAL A 26 3.87 0.43 -9.91
C VAL A 26 3.14 0.31 -11.24
N ALA A 27 1.85 0.64 -11.23
CA ALA A 27 1.04 0.80 -12.42
C ALA A 27 0.71 2.27 -12.61
N VAL A 28 0.75 2.72 -13.85
CA VAL A 28 0.35 4.07 -14.26
C VAL A 28 -0.79 3.92 -15.23
N SER A 29 -1.83 4.72 -15.06
CA SER A 29 -2.92 4.85 -16.03
C SER A 29 -3.22 6.32 -16.30
N TRP A 30 -3.83 6.59 -17.44
CA TRP A 30 -4.19 7.94 -17.87
C TRP A 30 -5.37 7.89 -18.83
N ARG A 31 -5.94 9.05 -19.13
CA ARG A 31 -6.90 9.24 -20.22
C ARG A 31 -6.18 9.77 -21.44
N VAL A 32 -6.39 9.10 -22.57
CA VAL A 32 -5.84 9.48 -23.87
C VAL A 32 -6.38 10.86 -24.27
N GLY A 33 -5.49 11.77 -24.62
CA GLY A 33 -5.85 13.11 -25.09
C GLY A 33 -6.30 13.09 -26.55
N SER A 34 -7.06 14.11 -26.98
CA SER A 34 -7.36 14.31 -28.40
C SER A 34 -6.10 14.57 -29.21
N GLY A 35 -6.05 14.05 -30.42
CA GLY A 35 -4.94 14.27 -31.35
C GLY A 35 -4.84 15.67 -31.96
N ASN A 36 -5.84 16.53 -31.71
CA ASN A 36 -5.95 17.89 -32.25
C ASN A 36 -5.77 17.97 -33.79
N GLY A 37 -6.34 17.00 -34.52
CA GLY A 37 -6.21 16.88 -35.96
C GLY A 37 -5.10 15.93 -36.43
N HIS A 38 -4.26 15.41 -35.53
CA HIS A 38 -3.23 14.41 -35.82
C HIS A 38 -3.47 13.14 -35.00
N THR A 39 -3.37 11.96 -35.61
CA THR A 39 -3.52 10.71 -34.87
C THR A 39 -2.43 10.57 -33.80
N VAL A 40 -2.82 10.32 -32.55
CA VAL A 40 -1.86 9.95 -31.49
C VAL A 40 -1.32 8.57 -31.82
N THR A 41 -0.01 8.45 -31.96
CA THR A 41 0.66 7.20 -32.34
C THR A 41 1.25 6.46 -31.15
N ALA A 42 1.53 7.17 -30.06
CA ALA A 42 2.15 6.61 -28.87
C ALA A 42 1.95 7.50 -27.64
N HIS A 43 2.22 6.94 -26.46
CA HIS A 43 2.42 7.71 -25.23
C HIS A 43 3.79 7.39 -24.65
N ARG A 44 4.56 8.43 -24.32
CA ARG A 44 5.83 8.30 -23.58
C ARG A 44 5.53 8.44 -22.09
N VAL A 45 5.91 7.43 -21.32
CA VAL A 45 5.72 7.41 -19.87
C VAL A 45 7.10 7.44 -19.21
N SER A 46 7.26 8.29 -18.22
CA SER A 46 8.44 8.27 -17.35
C SER A 46 8.02 8.29 -15.90
N ILE A 47 8.60 7.40 -15.10
CA ILE A 47 8.47 7.41 -13.65
C ILE A 47 9.79 7.81 -13.03
N ARG A 48 9.72 8.61 -11.97
CA ARG A 48 10.83 8.95 -11.09
C ARG A 48 10.44 8.70 -9.63
N THR A 49 11.43 8.47 -8.78
CA THR A 49 11.24 8.43 -7.34
C THR A 49 12.09 9.46 -6.62
N ASP A 50 11.68 9.81 -5.41
CA ASP A 50 12.47 10.65 -4.50
C ASP A 50 13.79 9.99 -4.06
N ARG A 51 13.95 8.69 -4.29
CA ARG A 51 15.18 7.92 -4.08
C ARG A 51 16.14 7.96 -5.28
N GLY A 52 15.81 8.71 -6.33
CA GLY A 52 16.66 8.90 -7.51
C GLY A 52 16.57 7.81 -8.58
N TYR A 53 15.64 6.85 -8.44
CA TYR A 53 15.38 5.86 -9.49
C TYR A 53 14.46 6.45 -10.55
N ALA A 54 14.73 6.13 -11.81
CA ALA A 54 13.90 6.55 -12.92
C ALA A 54 13.82 5.46 -13.98
N THR A 55 12.66 5.35 -14.62
CA THR A 55 12.45 4.46 -15.76
C THR A 55 11.49 5.12 -16.74
N SER A 56 11.60 4.78 -18.02
CA SER A 56 10.70 5.30 -19.04
C SER A 56 10.44 4.24 -20.09
N TRP A 57 9.21 4.24 -20.62
CA TRP A 57 8.82 3.36 -21.71
C TRP A 57 7.82 4.08 -22.61
N GLN A 58 7.47 3.42 -23.71
CA GLN A 58 6.49 3.94 -24.66
C GLN A 58 5.38 2.91 -24.86
N THR A 59 4.14 3.37 -24.93
CA THR A 59 2.98 2.57 -25.32
C THR A 59 2.49 2.97 -26.72
N GLY A 60 1.65 2.13 -27.33
CA GLY A 60 1.02 2.46 -28.61
C GLY A 60 -0.12 3.48 -28.49
N ALA A 61 -0.73 3.82 -29.62
CA ALA A 61 -1.80 4.81 -29.76
C ALA A 61 -2.98 4.62 -28.77
N GLY A 62 -3.41 3.38 -28.55
CA GLY A 62 -4.49 3.03 -27.63
C GLY A 62 -4.05 2.73 -26.20
N GLY A 63 -2.76 2.88 -25.88
CA GLY A 63 -2.27 2.63 -24.54
C GLY A 63 -2.77 3.69 -23.57
N ASP A 64 -3.50 3.25 -22.55
CA ASP A 64 -4.03 4.06 -21.45
C ASP A 64 -3.43 3.66 -20.09
N GLY A 65 -2.46 2.73 -20.12
CA GLY A 65 -1.74 2.30 -18.93
C GLY A 65 -0.50 1.45 -19.20
N GLY A 66 0.21 1.15 -18.11
CA GLY A 66 1.37 0.27 -18.10
C GLY A 66 1.86 0.01 -16.67
N SER A 67 2.73 -0.97 -16.50
CA SER A 67 3.35 -1.23 -15.20
C SER A 67 4.86 -1.45 -15.34
N THR A 68 5.58 -1.15 -14.28
CA THR A 68 7.03 -1.33 -14.21
C THR A 68 7.45 -1.58 -12.77
N GLU A 69 8.62 -2.17 -12.58
CA GLU A 69 9.22 -2.36 -11.27
C GLU A 69 10.26 -1.29 -11.02
N ILE A 70 10.25 -0.71 -9.82
CA ILE A 70 11.17 0.34 -9.41
C ILE A 70 11.91 -0.12 -8.15
N PRO A 71 13.25 -0.07 -8.15
CA PRO A 71 14.02 -0.43 -6.97
C PRO A 71 13.71 0.48 -5.79
N CYS A 72 13.74 -0.11 -4.59
CA CYS A 72 13.57 0.61 -3.33
C CYS A 72 14.92 1.00 -2.70
N GLY A 73 16.03 0.62 -3.32
CA GLY A 73 17.38 0.99 -2.88
C GLY A 73 17.89 0.20 -1.67
N GLY A 74 17.59 -1.10 -1.62
CA GLY A 74 18.10 -2.01 -0.59
C GLY A 74 17.40 -1.93 0.76
N ARG A 75 16.31 -1.15 0.85
CA ARG A 75 15.40 -1.07 2.00
C ARG A 75 13.98 -1.38 1.56
N VAL A 76 13.08 -1.54 2.53
CA VAL A 76 11.63 -1.50 2.28
C VAL A 76 11.24 -0.22 1.53
N CYS A 77 10.21 -0.31 0.69
CA CYS A 77 9.78 0.80 -0.15
C CYS A 77 9.05 1.90 0.65
N ASP A 78 8.82 1.68 1.96
CA ASP A 78 8.08 2.57 2.85
C ASP A 78 8.53 4.04 2.77
N GLY A 79 7.57 4.95 2.67
CA GLY A 79 7.79 6.39 2.55
C GLY A 79 8.30 6.85 1.19
N MET A 80 8.48 5.96 0.21
CA MET A 80 8.93 6.34 -1.13
C MET A 80 7.84 7.11 -1.87
N ARG A 81 8.23 8.20 -2.53
CA ARG A 81 7.37 8.94 -3.45
C ARG A 81 7.69 8.56 -4.89
N VAL A 82 6.63 8.36 -5.67
CA VAL A 82 6.69 7.98 -7.07
C VAL A 82 5.93 9.02 -7.88
N ASP A 83 6.61 9.66 -8.82
CA ASP A 83 6.04 10.64 -9.74
C ASP A 83 6.02 10.04 -11.15
N ALA A 84 4.85 10.06 -11.80
CA ALA A 84 4.69 9.67 -13.19
C ALA A 84 4.38 10.88 -14.06
N GLU A 85 5.02 10.90 -15.23
CA GLU A 85 4.82 11.87 -16.28
C GLU A 85 4.42 11.12 -17.57
N VAL A 86 3.37 11.60 -18.23
CA VAL A 86 2.87 11.02 -19.48
C VAL A 86 2.76 12.11 -20.54
N ARG A 87 3.23 11.82 -21.76
CA ARG A 87 3.11 12.70 -22.94
C ARG A 87 2.53 11.91 -24.10
N ALA A 88 1.58 12.50 -24.82
CA ALA A 88 1.06 11.96 -26.07
C ALA A 88 1.98 12.36 -27.24
N VAL A 89 2.17 11.46 -28.19
CA VAL A 89 3.05 11.63 -29.35
C VAL A 89 2.21 11.51 -30.63
N SER A 90 2.39 12.45 -31.56
CA SER A 90 1.86 12.35 -32.93
C SER A 90 2.87 12.85 -33.96
N SER A 91 2.48 12.86 -35.23
CA SER A 91 3.24 13.48 -36.32
C SER A 91 3.51 14.99 -36.14
N ALA A 92 2.71 15.67 -35.32
CA ALA A 92 2.90 17.10 -35.01
C ALA A 92 3.90 17.35 -33.87
N GLY A 93 4.27 16.32 -33.11
CA GLY A 93 5.18 16.42 -31.97
C GLY A 93 4.61 15.82 -30.69
N GLU A 94 5.23 16.16 -29.56
CA GLU A 94 4.80 15.73 -28.22
C GLU A 94 3.87 16.77 -27.57
N SER A 95 2.89 16.29 -26.81
CA SER A 95 2.05 17.13 -25.97
C SER A 95 2.81 17.72 -24.78
N ASN A 96 2.14 18.62 -24.04
CA ASN A 96 2.53 18.92 -22.66
C ASN A 96 2.44 17.66 -21.77
N THR A 97 2.95 17.77 -20.54
CA THR A 97 3.05 16.64 -19.60
C THR A 97 1.82 16.52 -18.70
N GLY A 98 1.15 15.37 -18.75
CA GLY A 98 0.23 14.93 -17.71
C GLY A 98 1.00 14.35 -16.53
N ARG A 99 0.57 14.61 -15.30
CA ARG A 99 1.28 14.19 -14.08
C ARG A 99 0.37 13.49 -13.09
N GLY A 100 0.91 12.48 -12.43
CA GLY A 100 0.32 11.81 -11.28
C GLY A 100 1.41 11.43 -10.30
N ASN A 101 1.08 11.30 -9.02
CA ASN A 101 2.02 10.86 -8.01
C ASN A 101 1.39 9.89 -7.01
N LEU A 102 2.26 9.24 -6.26
CA LEU A 102 1.93 8.29 -5.22
C LEU A 102 2.95 8.43 -4.09
N ALA A 103 2.47 8.60 -2.86
CA ALA A 103 3.27 8.37 -1.67
C ALA A 103 3.01 6.95 -1.17
N TYR A 104 4.00 6.08 -1.23
CA TYR A 104 3.87 4.70 -0.80
C TYR A 104 4.13 4.54 0.70
N SER A 105 3.23 3.84 1.40
CA SER A 105 3.48 3.32 2.74
C SER A 105 3.45 1.80 2.71
N ALA A 106 4.53 1.19 3.19
CA ALA A 106 4.65 -0.25 3.23
C ALA A 106 3.75 -0.82 4.34
N PRO A 107 3.18 -2.01 4.13
CA PRO A 107 2.52 -2.71 5.22
C PRO A 107 3.51 -3.04 6.34
N TYR A 108 3.09 -2.91 7.59
CA TYR A 108 3.89 -3.24 8.77
C TYR A 108 3.16 -4.23 9.68
N LEU A 109 3.93 -5.07 10.37
CA LEU A 109 3.37 -5.98 11.37
C LEU A 109 3.15 -5.25 12.68
N VAL A 110 1.94 -5.35 13.21
CA VAL A 110 1.62 -4.98 14.59
C VAL A 110 1.40 -6.20 15.42
N ARG A 111 1.76 -6.05 16.69
CA ARG A 111 1.64 -7.05 17.73
C ARG A 111 1.20 -6.34 19.00
N ARG A 112 0.06 -6.71 19.55
CA ARG A 112 -0.33 -6.31 20.89
C ARG A 112 -0.59 -7.51 21.75
N GLU A 113 -0.10 -7.42 22.98
CA GLU A 113 -0.31 -8.41 24.02
C GLU A 113 -1.30 -7.87 25.03
N LEU A 114 -2.12 -8.77 25.55
CA LEU A 114 -2.93 -8.55 26.73
C LEU A 114 -2.45 -9.55 27.78
N ARG A 115 -2.32 -9.04 29.00
CA ARG A 115 -2.20 -9.85 30.20
C ARG A 115 -3.27 -9.38 31.16
N SER A 116 -4.10 -10.30 31.64
CA SER A 116 -5.13 -9.98 32.63
C SER A 116 -4.74 -10.60 33.96
N ASP A 117 -4.56 -9.74 34.95
CA ASP A 117 -4.46 -10.10 36.37
C ASP A 117 -5.83 -10.30 37.03
N GLN A 118 -6.92 -9.98 36.31
CA GLN A 118 -8.28 -10.19 36.80
C GLN A 118 -8.59 -11.69 36.84
N GLY A 119 -8.43 -12.23 38.04
CA GLY A 119 -8.50 -13.65 38.34
C GLY A 119 -9.83 -14.30 37.94
N ALA A 120 -9.75 -15.34 37.11
CA ALA A 120 -10.87 -16.23 36.89
C ALA A 120 -10.84 -17.37 37.92
N SER A 121 -12.00 -17.82 38.40
CA SER A 121 -12.09 -18.92 39.38
C SER A 121 -11.76 -20.30 38.81
N THR A 122 -11.71 -20.44 37.48
CA THR A 122 -11.37 -21.69 36.79
C THR A 122 -10.54 -21.43 35.53
N SER A 123 -9.76 -22.43 35.10
CA SER A 123 -9.00 -22.39 33.85
C SER A 123 -9.90 -22.23 32.62
N ALA A 124 -11.07 -22.89 32.61
CA ALA A 124 -12.05 -22.76 31.54
C ALA A 124 -12.58 -21.32 31.43
N LYS A 125 -12.89 -20.68 32.57
CA LYS A 125 -13.34 -19.29 32.59
C LYS A 125 -12.23 -18.32 32.20
N ALA A 126 -10.99 -18.58 32.60
CA ALA A 126 -9.83 -17.79 32.14
C ALA A 126 -9.67 -17.85 30.62
N GLN A 127 -9.82 -19.03 30.02
CA GLN A 127 -9.79 -19.19 28.56
C GLN A 127 -10.95 -18.46 27.86
N GLU A 128 -12.16 -18.50 28.43
CA GLU A 128 -13.30 -17.76 27.91
C GLU A 128 -13.06 -16.25 27.98
N ASN A 129 -12.62 -15.73 29.13
CA ASN A 129 -12.28 -14.32 29.31
C ASN A 129 -11.19 -13.87 28.32
N ALA A 130 -10.18 -14.71 28.10
CA ALA A 130 -9.14 -14.43 27.10
C ALA A 130 -9.70 -14.32 25.69
N ARG A 131 -10.54 -15.27 25.26
CA ARG A 131 -11.22 -15.22 23.94
C ARG A 131 -12.04 -13.95 23.77
N ASN A 132 -12.78 -13.54 24.81
CA ASN A 132 -13.63 -12.36 24.76
C ASN A 132 -12.83 -11.04 24.73
N ALA A 133 -11.58 -11.04 25.21
CA ALA A 133 -10.75 -9.84 25.26
C ALA A 133 -9.91 -9.59 23.99
N LEU A 134 -9.61 -10.63 23.20
CA LEU A 134 -8.85 -10.50 21.94
C LEU A 134 -9.49 -9.54 20.93
N PRO A 135 -10.82 -9.52 20.71
CA PRO A 135 -11.45 -8.51 19.86
C PRO A 135 -11.23 -7.06 20.35
N GLY A 136 -11.15 -6.85 21.66
CA GLY A 136 -10.85 -5.54 22.25
C GLY A 136 -9.43 -5.06 21.93
N LEU A 137 -8.44 -5.96 21.96
CA LEU A 137 -7.08 -5.70 21.51
C LEU A 137 -7.05 -5.31 20.02
N ARG A 138 -7.77 -6.05 19.17
CA ARG A 138 -7.88 -5.73 17.75
C ARG A 138 -8.48 -4.34 17.52
N ASN A 139 -9.57 -4.01 18.23
CA ASN A 139 -10.18 -2.68 18.14
C ASN A 139 -9.23 -1.58 18.61
N SER A 140 -8.39 -1.81 19.61
CA SER A 140 -7.38 -0.84 20.05
C SER A 140 -6.31 -0.54 18.99
N ILE A 141 -5.99 -1.52 18.14
CA ILE A 141 -5.08 -1.32 17.01
C ILE A 141 -5.79 -0.47 15.95
N LEU A 142 -7.01 -0.86 15.56
CA LEU A 142 -7.80 -0.14 14.56
C LEU A 142 -8.14 1.31 14.96
N ALA A 143 -8.29 1.58 16.26
CA ALA A 143 -8.52 2.92 16.78
C ALA A 143 -7.39 3.91 16.47
N SER A 144 -6.22 3.43 16.04
CA SER A 144 -5.08 4.26 15.62
C SER A 144 -5.22 4.80 14.18
N GLY A 145 -6.37 4.60 13.52
CA GLY A 145 -6.64 5.07 12.16
C GLY A 145 -6.03 4.20 11.05
N VAL A 146 -5.63 2.98 11.39
CA VAL A 146 -4.90 2.07 10.50
C VAL A 146 -5.85 1.03 9.89
N SER A 147 -5.55 0.61 8.66
CA SER A 147 -6.25 -0.50 8.00
C SER A 147 -5.41 -1.76 8.08
N CYS A 148 -5.98 -2.87 8.55
CA CYS A 148 -5.21 -4.09 8.85
C CYS A 148 -5.90 -5.36 8.36
N THR A 149 -5.11 -6.30 7.86
CA THR A 149 -5.54 -7.62 7.37
C THR A 149 -4.68 -8.74 7.94
N GLY A 150 -5.07 -10.00 7.70
CA GLY A 150 -4.30 -11.17 8.13
C GLY A 150 -4.17 -11.29 9.65
N TRP A 151 -5.27 -11.05 10.37
CA TRP A 151 -5.29 -11.12 11.83
C TRP A 151 -5.02 -12.54 12.32
N ASP A 152 -4.11 -12.66 13.28
CA ASP A 152 -3.89 -13.86 14.08
C ASP A 152 -4.13 -13.51 15.55
N GLU A 153 -5.11 -14.18 16.14
CA GLU A 153 -5.56 -13.95 17.52
C GLU A 153 -5.42 -15.26 18.28
N ARG A 154 -4.61 -15.28 19.34
CA ARG A 154 -4.38 -16.51 20.10
C ARG A 154 -4.15 -16.28 21.58
N ILE A 155 -4.58 -17.25 22.37
CA ILE A 155 -4.23 -17.35 23.78
C ILE A 155 -2.85 -18.00 23.84
N ILE A 156 -1.92 -17.36 24.54
CA ILE A 156 -0.54 -17.84 24.66
C ILE A 156 -0.29 -18.55 25.98
N SER A 157 -1.05 -18.24 27.03
CA SER A 157 -0.95 -18.93 28.32
C SER A 157 -2.19 -18.77 29.17
N VAL A 158 -2.50 -19.81 29.94
CA VAL A 158 -3.40 -19.76 31.10
C VAL A 158 -2.73 -20.51 32.24
N TYR A 159 -2.60 -19.88 33.40
CA TYR A 159 -1.95 -20.51 34.56
C TYR A 159 -2.64 -20.09 35.87
N SER A 160 -2.61 -20.98 36.87
CA SER A 160 -3.09 -20.69 38.22
C SER A 160 -2.04 -19.88 38.98
N THR A 161 -2.46 -19.01 39.90
CA THR A 161 -1.55 -18.40 40.85
C THR A 161 -0.92 -19.44 41.79
N PRO A 162 0.22 -19.12 42.42
CA PRO A 162 0.92 -20.06 43.30
C PRO A 162 0.07 -20.57 44.48
N ASP A 163 -0.85 -19.74 44.97
CA ASP A 163 -1.82 -20.07 46.03
C ASP A 163 -3.09 -20.75 45.50
N GLY A 164 -3.22 -20.93 44.18
CA GLY A 164 -4.36 -21.54 43.51
C GLY A 164 -5.65 -20.71 43.56
N SER A 165 -5.60 -19.47 44.05
CA SER A 165 -6.79 -18.65 44.31
C SER A 165 -7.47 -18.16 43.04
N TYR A 166 -6.73 -17.99 41.94
CA TYR A 166 -7.28 -17.60 40.64
C TYR A 166 -6.39 -18.00 39.45
N TYR A 167 -6.94 -17.83 38.25
CA TYR A 167 -6.25 -18.05 36.98
C TYR A 167 -5.96 -16.74 36.27
N VAL A 168 -4.75 -16.62 35.74
CA VAL A 168 -4.26 -15.55 34.88
C VAL A 168 -4.22 -16.04 33.44
N PHE A 169 -4.50 -15.15 32.49
CA PHE A 169 -4.35 -15.44 31.07
C PHE A 169 -3.53 -14.37 30.36
N ALA A 170 -2.89 -14.78 29.27
CA ALA A 170 -2.28 -13.88 28.32
C ALA A 170 -2.71 -14.23 26.90
N GLY A 171 -2.93 -13.21 26.11
CA GLY A 171 -3.33 -13.30 24.71
C GLY A 171 -2.51 -12.35 23.86
N ILE A 172 -2.46 -12.66 22.57
CA ILE A 172 -1.78 -11.85 21.58
C ILE A 172 -2.64 -11.70 20.35
N VAL A 173 -2.61 -10.50 19.77
CA VAL A 173 -3.17 -10.18 18.48
C VAL A 173 -2.06 -9.64 17.59
N THR A 174 -1.88 -10.26 16.44
CA THR A 174 -1.01 -9.75 15.37
C THR A 174 -1.79 -9.48 14.11
N GLY A 175 -1.34 -8.51 13.32
CA GLY A 175 -1.93 -8.18 12.02
C GLY A 175 -0.96 -7.40 11.15
N THR A 176 -1.23 -7.37 9.84
CA THR A 176 -0.48 -6.56 8.88
C THR A 176 -1.27 -5.29 8.59
N CYS A 177 -0.71 -4.12 8.88
CA CYS A 177 -1.40 -2.83 8.79
C CYS A 177 -0.78 -1.85 7.82
N LYS A 178 -1.57 -0.87 7.38
CA LYS A 178 -1.18 0.29 6.57
C LYS A 178 -1.86 1.57 7.10
N TYR A 179 -1.15 2.70 6.99
CA TYR A 179 -1.69 4.03 7.24
C TYR A 179 -2.49 4.56 6.04
#